data_AF-A0A536NK90-F1
#
_entry.id   AF-A0A536NK90-F1
#
_cell.length_a   1.000
_cell.length_b   1.000
_cell.length_c   1.000
_cell.angle_alpha   90.00
_cell.angle_beta   90.00
_cell.angle_gamma   90.00
#
_symmetry.space_group_name_H-M   'P 1'
#
loop_
_entity.id
_entity.type
_entity.pdbx_description
1 polymer ?
#
loop_
_entity_poly.entity_id
_entity_poly.type
_entity_poly.pdbx_seq_one_letter_code
_entity_poly.pdbx_strand_id
1 'polypeptide(L)'
;MIHGAHDFLGAAAKETGTFNWFYADAHDIAYYSSGRLPQRSMLTNPNFIGWGTASGYEWQGFQVSSCSGGLITPPGPDSTGASTTGATTTACGYAADWLTADGSAQDPHPHAINPPSGFLTNWNNKPAPEWSAADSNFGFGSIYRVMSLTDRVRATLARGPATPVAIVNDMEDAGSVDLDGSKLVPPMLAVLGPGGKPEERRVLGVLAGWVQPDDLGAHRRESAGDPNSYQQGNAVAIMDALYPNLVHAIFDPWLGDHNAPGNLYPKVFALKKLSDAPGPVGSAYDESSGGWESYVNTALRQVSGQPINDAASQVYCGSTNGSPGTLSRCRDALRDALDTTIAQLTAAYGTSDPAQWTCNTNNPPGQCNPKNDYIHFQAVGAQSTDPMHWINRPTFQQVVQ
;
A
#
# COMPACT_ATOMS: atom_id res chain seq x y z
N MET A 1 2.34 22.75 26.42
CA MET A 1 1.05 22.02 26.38
C MET A 1 0.44 22.27 25.01
N ILE A 2 -0.37 21.34 24.50
CA ILE A 2 -1.00 21.46 23.18
C ILE A 2 -2.38 22.09 23.39
N HIS A 3 -2.61 23.27 22.81
CA HIS A 3 -3.88 24.00 22.92
C HIS A 3 -4.68 24.07 21.61
N GLY A 4 -4.13 23.58 20.51
CA GLY A 4 -4.76 23.55 19.19
C GLY A 4 -3.89 22.84 18.16
N ALA A 5 -4.40 22.76 16.92
CA ALA A 5 -3.72 22.07 15.82
C ALA A 5 -2.31 22.59 15.53
N HIS A 6 -2.08 23.91 15.60
CA HIS A 6 -0.74 24.48 15.37
C HIS A 6 0.28 24.08 16.45
N ASP A 7 -0.10 24.10 17.73
CA ASP A 7 0.77 23.62 18.82
C ASP A 7 1.10 22.14 18.64
N PHE A 8 0.13 21.35 18.15
CA PHE A 8 0.31 19.94 17.85
C PHE A 8 1.33 19.74 16.72
N LEU A 9 1.26 20.48 15.61
CA LEU A 9 2.25 20.36 14.54
C LEU A 9 3.66 20.66 15.05
N GLY A 10 3.84 21.74 15.80
CA GLY A 10 5.13 22.08 16.40
C GLY A 10 5.64 21.08 17.45
N ALA A 11 4.74 20.30 18.06
CA ALA A 11 5.11 19.19 18.94
C ALA A 11 5.51 17.94 18.15
N ALA A 12 4.69 17.54 17.16
CA ALA A 12 4.94 16.39 16.30
C ALA A 12 6.24 16.55 15.49
N ALA A 13 6.57 17.79 15.11
CA ALA A 13 7.78 18.12 14.39
C ALA A 13 9.09 17.88 15.17
N LYS A 14 9.01 17.72 16.49
CA LYS A 14 10.17 17.35 17.33
C LYS A 14 10.44 15.84 17.33
N GLU A 15 9.51 15.03 16.82
CA GLU A 15 9.71 13.59 16.70
C GLU A 15 10.71 13.30 15.57
N THR A 16 11.73 12.52 15.89
CA THR A 16 12.83 12.22 14.96
C THR A 16 12.62 10.91 14.20
N GLY A 17 11.73 10.04 14.68
CA GLY A 17 11.25 8.87 13.96
C GLY A 17 10.25 9.21 12.86
N THR A 18 10.21 8.38 11.82
CA THR A 18 9.28 8.54 10.70
C THR A 18 7.90 7.98 11.06
N PHE A 19 7.02 8.85 11.58
CA PHE A 19 5.68 8.49 12.01
C PHE A 19 4.62 9.41 11.42
N ASN A 20 3.42 8.86 11.23
CA ASN A 20 2.23 9.60 10.85
C ASN A 20 1.47 9.98 12.12
N TRP A 21 1.36 11.27 12.40
CA TRP A 21 0.66 11.79 13.58
C TRP A 21 -0.67 12.41 13.19
N PHE A 22 -1.70 12.14 14.00
CA PHE A 22 -3.05 12.66 13.81
C PHE A 22 -3.49 13.43 15.05
N TYR A 23 -4.28 14.47 14.82
CA TYR A 23 -4.87 15.32 15.85
C TYR A 23 -6.33 15.59 15.53
N ALA A 24 -7.14 15.66 16.58
CA ALA A 24 -8.51 16.13 16.54
C ALA A 24 -8.84 16.86 17.84
N ASP A 25 -9.52 18.01 17.73
CA ASP A 25 -10.20 18.67 18.84
C ASP A 25 -11.63 19.07 18.46
N ALA A 26 -12.26 19.95 19.24
CA ALA A 26 -13.63 20.39 19.00
C ALA A 26 -13.83 21.22 17.71
N HIS A 27 -12.75 21.68 17.06
CA HIS A 27 -12.79 22.57 15.90
C HIS A 27 -11.97 22.04 14.71
N ASP A 28 -10.82 21.42 14.99
CA ASP A 28 -9.79 21.14 14.01
C ASP A 28 -9.41 19.66 13.96
N ILE A 29 -9.08 19.19 12.77
CA ILE A 29 -8.30 17.98 12.53
C ILE A 29 -6.96 18.36 11.93
N ALA A 30 -5.89 17.63 12.28
CA ALA A 30 -4.58 17.84 11.68
C ALA A 30 -3.78 16.55 11.49
N TYR A 31 -2.85 16.62 10.55
CA TYR A 31 -1.91 15.55 10.22
C TYR A 31 -0.49 16.10 10.11
N TYR A 32 0.49 15.31 10.56
CA TYR A 32 1.91 15.60 10.39
C TYR A 32 2.71 14.31 10.17
N SER A 33 3.52 14.27 9.12
CA SER A 33 4.50 13.19 8.88
C SER A 33 5.85 13.58 9.50
N SER A 34 6.18 13.04 10.68
CA SER A 34 7.44 13.34 11.37
C SER A 34 8.64 12.63 10.77
N GLY A 35 9.84 13.04 11.21
CA GLY A 35 11.09 12.38 10.88
C GLY A 35 12.29 13.32 10.84
N ARG A 36 13.48 12.77 11.07
CA ARG A 36 14.73 13.48 10.83
C ARG A 36 15.29 13.11 9.45
N LEU A 37 14.95 13.90 8.44
CA LEU A 37 15.17 13.53 7.03
C LEU A 37 16.45 14.16 6.45
N PRO A 38 17.42 13.37 5.96
CA PRO A 38 18.70 13.92 5.50
C PRO A 38 18.57 14.71 4.20
N GLN A 39 19.32 15.82 4.09
CA GLN A 39 19.61 16.41 2.78
C GLN A 39 20.63 15.55 2.09
N ARG A 40 20.14 14.76 1.15
CA ARG A 40 21.03 14.05 0.25
C ARG A 40 21.59 15.02 -0.77
N SER A 41 22.86 14.83 -1.10
CA SER A 41 23.45 15.48 -2.25
C SER A 41 22.63 15.19 -3.50
N MET A 42 22.49 16.21 -4.36
CA MET A 42 21.92 16.09 -5.70
C MET A 42 22.66 15.10 -6.61
N LEU A 43 23.87 14.66 -6.23
CA LEU A 43 24.62 13.60 -6.93
C LEU A 43 24.19 12.18 -6.51
N THR A 44 23.37 12.04 -5.46
CA THR A 44 22.96 10.75 -4.91
C THR A 44 21.55 10.40 -5.35
N ASN A 45 21.35 9.17 -5.85
CA ASN A 45 20.02 8.60 -6.00
C ASN A 45 19.65 7.85 -4.71
N PRO A 46 18.56 8.23 -4.02
CA PRO A 46 18.20 7.65 -2.72
C PRO A 46 17.83 6.17 -2.77
N ASN A 47 17.59 5.60 -3.96
CA ASN A 47 17.23 4.19 -4.14
C ASN A 47 18.44 3.27 -4.30
N PHE A 48 19.66 3.82 -4.28
CA PHE A 48 20.89 3.05 -4.45
C PHE A 48 21.91 3.40 -3.37
N ILE A 49 22.87 2.50 -3.17
CA ILE A 49 23.98 2.69 -2.25
C ILE A 49 24.78 3.93 -2.67
N GLY A 50 25.00 4.85 -1.72
CA GLY A 50 25.82 6.05 -1.91
C GLY A 50 27.31 5.77 -1.84
N TRP A 51 28.11 6.63 -2.47
CA TRP A 51 29.58 6.54 -2.45
C TRP A 51 30.14 7.22 -1.19
N GLY A 52 30.63 6.43 -0.23
CA GLY A 52 31.20 6.96 1.03
C GLY A 52 32.66 7.43 0.96
N THR A 53 33.29 7.42 -0.22
CA THR A 53 34.73 7.75 -0.39
C THR A 53 34.96 8.97 -1.28
N ALA A 54 33.91 9.53 -1.88
CA ALA A 54 34.01 10.65 -2.80
C ALA A 54 33.40 11.91 -2.19
N SER A 55 34.12 13.03 -2.29
CA SER A 55 33.60 14.33 -1.87
C SER A 55 32.32 14.66 -2.65
N GLY A 56 31.30 15.14 -1.94
CA GLY A 56 30.04 15.59 -2.53
C GLY A 56 28.91 14.56 -2.55
N TYR A 57 29.07 13.34 -2.01
CA TYR A 57 27.97 12.36 -1.84
C TYR A 57 27.43 12.27 -0.41
N GLU A 58 28.17 12.80 0.56
CA GLU A 58 27.75 12.91 1.95
C GLU A 58 26.44 13.70 2.09
N TRP A 59 25.70 13.43 3.16
CA TRP A 59 24.56 14.25 3.53
C TRP A 59 25.03 15.68 3.78
N GLN A 60 24.33 16.65 3.20
CA GLN A 60 24.66 18.07 3.28
C GLN A 60 24.10 18.73 4.55
N GLY A 61 23.71 17.92 5.54
CA GLY A 61 22.91 18.32 6.69
C GLY A 61 21.48 17.81 6.58
N PHE A 62 20.55 18.58 7.16
CA PHE A 62 19.11 18.30 7.21
C PHE A 62 18.35 19.64 6.94
N GLN A 63 17.87 19.98 5.72
CA GLN A 63 16.94 21.07 5.38
C GLN A 63 17.07 22.54 5.87
N VAL A 64 17.80 23.52 5.27
CA VAL A 64 17.26 24.92 5.16
C VAL A 64 17.82 25.74 3.98
N SER A 65 17.02 26.71 3.46
CA SER A 65 17.38 27.73 2.48
C SER A 65 17.74 29.12 3.07
N SER A 66 18.92 29.62 2.68
CA SER A 66 19.52 30.98 2.67
C SER A 66 19.67 31.80 3.97
N CYS A 67 20.93 31.97 4.40
CA CYS A 67 21.34 32.89 5.46
C CYS A 67 21.44 34.36 4.98
N SER A 68 20.90 35.29 5.76
CA SER A 68 21.25 36.71 5.73
C SER A 68 21.28 37.26 7.16
N GLY A 69 22.47 37.49 7.71
CA GLY A 69 22.65 38.26 8.96
C GLY A 69 23.50 37.53 10.01
N GLY A 70 24.71 38.05 10.23
CA GLY A 70 25.69 37.49 11.16
C GLY A 70 25.35 37.69 12.63
N LEU A 71 25.85 36.77 13.46
CA LEU A 71 25.82 36.88 14.92
C LEU A 71 27.22 36.68 15.50
N ILE A 72 27.55 37.57 16.43
CA ILE A 72 28.80 37.67 17.19
C ILE A 72 28.77 36.64 18.34
N THR A 73 29.87 35.91 18.54
CA THR A 73 30.08 35.04 19.70
C THR A 73 30.83 35.76 20.83
N PRO A 74 30.45 35.58 22.10
CA PRO A 74 31.36 35.74 23.24
C PRO A 74 32.04 34.40 23.59
N PRO A 75 33.25 34.42 24.17
CA PRO A 75 34.07 33.22 24.40
C PRO A 75 33.61 32.39 25.60
N GLY A 76 34.00 31.10 25.58
CA GLY A 76 33.68 30.07 26.58
C GLY A 76 34.34 30.25 27.96
N PRO A 77 34.27 29.23 28.83
CA PRO A 77 35.39 28.27 28.86
C PRO A 77 34.99 26.79 29.09
N ASP A 78 35.96 25.92 28.83
CA ASP A 78 35.97 24.46 28.94
C ASP A 78 36.41 23.95 30.33
N SER A 79 36.20 22.66 30.61
CA SER A 79 36.99 21.91 31.61
C SER A 79 37.14 20.41 31.31
N THR A 80 36.63 19.91 30.18
CA THR A 80 36.70 18.48 29.82
C THR A 80 37.44 18.23 28.50
N GLY A 81 38.33 19.14 28.11
CA GLY A 81 39.44 18.93 27.17
C GLY A 81 39.23 17.85 26.11
N ALA A 82 38.74 18.24 24.94
CA ALA A 82 39.06 17.55 23.68
C ALA A 82 39.08 18.59 22.55
N SER A 83 40.28 19.12 22.31
CA SER A 83 40.61 19.89 21.13
C SER A 83 40.77 18.94 19.94
N THR A 84 40.10 19.27 18.83
CA THR A 84 40.63 19.03 17.48
C THR A 84 40.81 20.37 16.78
N THR A 85 41.85 21.11 17.14
CA THR A 85 42.38 22.19 16.31
C THR A 85 43.12 21.58 15.12
N GLY A 86 42.71 21.92 13.88
CA GLY A 86 43.55 21.67 12.72
C GLY A 86 42.92 21.54 11.33
N ALA A 87 41.82 22.20 11.03
CA ALA A 87 41.46 22.50 9.63
C ALA A 87 40.83 23.89 9.55
N THR A 88 41.63 24.86 9.12
CA THR A 88 41.15 26.16 8.65
C THR A 88 40.55 25.97 7.27
N THR A 89 39.26 25.69 7.22
CA THR A 89 38.43 26.17 6.12
C THR A 89 37.66 27.36 6.68
N THR A 90 37.43 28.37 5.85
CA THR A 90 36.47 29.44 6.14
C THR A 90 35.10 28.78 6.25
N ALA A 91 34.81 28.24 7.42
CA ALA A 91 33.51 27.71 7.75
C ALA A 91 32.62 28.95 7.95
N CYS A 92 31.64 29.14 7.05
CA CYS A 92 30.31 29.22 7.61
C CYS A 92 30.26 28.06 8.60
N GLY A 93 30.27 28.33 9.90
CA GLY A 93 30.15 27.26 10.90
C GLY A 93 29.04 26.36 10.40
N TYR A 94 29.24 25.04 10.40
CA TYR A 94 28.13 24.13 10.20
C TYR A 94 27.21 24.33 11.41
N ALA A 95 26.42 25.40 11.39
CA ALA A 95 25.09 25.35 11.92
C ALA A 95 24.45 24.27 11.05
N ALA A 96 24.34 23.06 11.61
CA ALA A 96 23.45 22.07 11.05
C ALA A 96 22.04 22.66 11.22
N ASP A 97 21.70 23.55 10.30
CA ASP A 97 20.43 24.26 10.26
C ASP A 97 19.40 23.20 9.91
N TRP A 98 18.55 22.92 10.89
CA TRP A 98 17.52 21.88 10.86
C TRP A 98 16.43 22.24 9.85
N LEU A 99 15.85 21.22 9.18
CA LEU A 99 14.53 21.29 8.55
C LEU A 99 13.64 22.19 9.41
N THR A 100 13.06 23.22 8.79
CA THR A 100 11.91 23.87 9.38
C THR A 100 10.94 22.75 9.73
N ALA A 101 10.74 22.54 11.02
CA ALA A 101 10.00 21.43 11.58
C ALA A 101 9.15 22.06 12.67
N ASP A 102 8.12 22.75 12.22
CA ASP A 102 7.25 23.58 13.05
C ASP A 102 5.80 23.63 12.54
N GLY A 103 5.49 22.94 11.44
CA GLY A 103 4.19 22.95 10.78
C GLY A 103 3.83 24.25 10.07
N SER A 104 4.82 25.12 9.81
CA SER A 104 4.65 26.32 8.99
C SER A 104 4.63 25.98 7.50
N ALA A 105 4.27 26.95 6.66
CA ALA A 105 4.31 26.78 5.21
C ALA A 105 5.73 26.53 4.65
N GLN A 106 6.78 26.81 5.43
CA GLN A 106 8.17 26.54 5.09
C GLN A 106 8.63 25.15 5.54
N ASP A 107 7.83 24.46 6.36
CA ASP A 107 8.08 23.09 6.79
C ASP A 107 7.90 22.13 5.61
N PRO A 108 8.96 21.43 5.17
CA PRO A 108 8.88 20.52 4.03
C PRO A 108 8.26 19.15 4.40
N HIS A 109 7.97 18.89 5.67
CA HIS A 109 7.25 17.67 6.06
C HIS A 109 5.80 17.74 5.60
N PRO A 110 5.21 16.65 5.07
CA PRO A 110 3.80 16.58 4.78
C PRO A 110 2.96 16.87 6.02
N HIS A 111 2.15 17.92 5.96
CA HIS A 111 1.24 18.30 7.04
C HIS A 111 0.00 18.99 6.49
N ALA A 112 -1.08 18.95 7.26
CA ALA A 112 -2.32 19.65 6.94
C ALA A 112 -3.12 19.93 8.22
N ILE A 113 -3.78 21.08 8.26
CA ILE A 113 -4.85 21.39 9.23
C ILE A 113 -6.13 21.58 8.42
N ASN A 114 -7.21 20.91 8.82
CA ASN A 114 -8.52 20.98 8.17
C ASN A 114 -8.46 20.88 6.63
N PRO A 115 -7.96 19.74 6.09
CA PRO A 115 -7.88 19.58 4.65
C PRO A 115 -9.28 19.74 4.03
N PRO A 116 -9.39 20.27 2.80
CA PRO A 116 -10.69 20.49 2.14
C PRO A 116 -11.57 19.24 2.00
N SER A 117 -10.97 18.04 2.07
CA SER A 117 -11.70 16.77 2.11
C SER A 117 -12.61 16.62 3.34
N GLY A 118 -12.33 17.35 4.43
CA GLY A 118 -13.06 17.23 5.70
C GLY A 118 -12.71 15.96 6.49
N PHE A 119 -11.74 15.18 6.04
CA PHE A 119 -11.26 13.98 6.73
C PHE A 119 -9.80 13.67 6.37
N LEU A 120 -9.16 12.87 7.22
CA LEU A 120 -7.82 12.31 7.04
C LEU A 120 -7.89 10.79 7.22
N THR A 121 -7.40 10.04 6.24
CA THR A 121 -7.24 8.58 6.33
C THR A 121 -5.80 8.21 6.05
N ASN A 122 -5.27 7.29 6.84
CA ASN A 122 -3.97 6.71 6.60
C ASN A 122 -3.98 5.24 6.96
N TRP A 123 -3.36 4.45 6.10
CA TRP A 123 -3.09 3.05 6.36
C TRP A 123 -1.70 2.70 5.86
N ASN A 124 -0.71 3.45 6.36
CA ASN A 124 0.71 3.41 5.95
C ASN A 124 1.00 3.86 4.52
N ASN A 125 0.00 4.39 3.80
CA ASN A 125 0.17 4.94 2.46
C ASN A 125 1.02 6.21 2.44
N LYS A 126 1.41 6.61 1.21
CA LYS A 126 2.15 7.83 0.90
C LYS A 126 1.49 9.07 1.54
N PRO A 127 2.25 9.86 2.35
CA PRO A 127 1.77 11.06 3.02
C PRO A 127 1.23 12.18 2.11
N ALA A 128 1.93 12.46 1.02
CA ALA A 128 1.63 13.55 0.10
C ALA A 128 2.16 13.23 -1.31
N PRO A 129 1.64 13.90 -2.37
CA PRO A 129 2.27 13.91 -3.68
C PRO A 129 3.76 14.23 -3.59
N GLU A 130 4.57 13.67 -4.48
CA GLU A 130 6.04 13.88 -4.54
C GLU A 130 6.84 13.39 -3.31
N TRP A 131 6.20 12.92 -2.24
CA TRP A 131 6.90 12.29 -1.12
C TRP A 131 7.42 10.90 -1.47
N SER A 132 8.71 10.66 -1.25
CA SER A 132 9.35 9.38 -1.55
C SER A 132 9.20 8.38 -0.41
N ALA A 133 9.21 7.08 -0.74
CA ALA A 133 9.28 6.01 0.23
C ALA A 133 10.72 5.77 0.69
N ALA A 134 10.91 4.90 1.69
CA ALA A 134 12.21 4.27 1.93
C ALA A 134 12.62 3.45 0.69
N ASP A 135 13.92 3.26 0.48
CA ASP A 135 14.49 2.51 -0.66
C ASP A 135 14.11 1.02 -0.67
N SER A 136 13.65 0.49 0.46
CA SER A 136 13.08 -0.85 0.61
C SER A 136 11.56 -0.91 0.46
N ASN A 137 10.88 0.24 0.30
CA ASN A 137 9.42 0.30 0.17
C ASN A 137 9.03 0.58 -1.28
N PHE A 138 8.55 -0.47 -1.95
CA PHE A 138 8.09 -0.42 -3.34
C PHE A 138 6.58 -0.18 -3.48
N GLY A 139 5.90 0.13 -2.39
CA GLY A 139 4.45 0.08 -2.31
C GLY A 139 3.70 1.38 -2.60
N PHE A 140 4.37 2.54 -2.63
CA PHE A 140 3.70 3.83 -2.87
C PHE A 140 3.29 4.02 -4.33
N GLY A 141 2.27 3.26 -4.75
CA GLY A 141 1.74 3.25 -6.11
C GLY A 141 0.28 3.71 -6.21
N SER A 142 -0.37 3.30 -7.31
CA SER A 142 -1.73 3.72 -7.66
C SER A 142 -2.83 2.99 -6.89
N ILE A 143 -2.50 1.87 -6.24
CA ILE A 143 -3.36 1.11 -5.34
C ILE A 143 -2.66 0.99 -4.01
N TYR A 144 -3.41 1.20 -2.92
CA TYR A 144 -2.92 0.95 -1.57
C TYR A 144 -4.11 0.62 -0.68
N ARG A 145 -3.92 -0.22 0.34
CA ARG A 145 -5.01 -0.66 1.23
C ARG A 145 -5.80 0.45 1.92
N VAL A 146 -5.22 1.65 2.09
CA VAL A 146 -5.96 2.83 2.60
C VAL A 146 -7.19 3.16 1.76
N MET A 147 -7.19 2.79 0.47
CA MET A 147 -8.31 3.04 -0.43
C MET A 147 -9.56 2.31 0.05
N SER A 148 -9.42 1.10 0.62
CA SER A 148 -10.55 0.40 1.24
C SER A 148 -11.21 1.31 2.27
N LEU A 149 -10.48 1.84 3.26
CA LEU A 149 -11.04 2.76 4.25
C LEU A 149 -11.55 4.09 3.65
N THR A 150 -10.76 4.69 2.76
CA THR A 150 -11.01 6.02 2.21
C THR A 150 -12.31 6.06 1.41
N ASP A 151 -12.61 5.00 0.65
CA ASP A 151 -13.82 4.95 -0.17
C ASP A 151 -15.09 4.88 0.69
N ARG A 152 -15.05 4.15 1.82
CA ARG A 152 -16.18 4.10 2.78
C ARG A 152 -16.40 5.46 3.42
N VAL A 153 -15.35 6.06 3.96
CA VAL A 153 -15.45 7.38 4.62
C VAL A 153 -15.97 8.43 3.65
N ARG A 154 -15.50 8.43 2.39
CA ARG A 154 -16.05 9.30 1.34
C ARG A 154 -17.53 9.03 1.07
N ALA A 155 -17.93 7.77 0.92
CA ALA A 155 -19.33 7.42 0.68
C ALA A 155 -20.24 7.83 1.86
N THR A 156 -19.76 7.70 3.10
CA THR A 156 -20.46 8.15 4.30
C THR A 156 -20.59 9.67 4.33
N LEU A 157 -19.51 10.42 4.13
CA LEU A 157 -19.51 11.88 4.17
C LEU A 157 -20.28 12.51 3.01
N ALA A 158 -20.37 11.84 1.86
CA ALA A 158 -21.22 12.26 0.75
C ALA A 158 -22.72 12.31 1.11
N ARG A 159 -23.15 11.56 2.14
CA ARG A 159 -24.53 11.54 2.64
C ARG A 159 -24.78 12.56 3.76
N GLY A 160 -23.73 13.20 4.28
CA GLY A 160 -23.79 14.16 5.38
C GLY A 160 -22.76 13.88 6.47
N PRO A 161 -22.80 14.63 7.60
CA PRO A 161 -21.87 14.44 8.71
C PRO A 161 -21.90 13.01 9.26
N ALA A 162 -20.72 12.44 9.51
CA ALA A 162 -20.59 11.09 10.06
C ALA A 162 -20.75 11.09 11.59
N THR A 163 -21.36 10.04 12.13
CA THR A 163 -21.32 9.74 13.57
C THR A 163 -20.12 8.85 13.88
N PRO A 164 -19.67 8.77 15.15
CA PRO A 164 -18.63 7.80 15.52
C PRO A 164 -18.98 6.36 15.13
N VAL A 165 -20.25 5.97 15.25
CA VAL A 165 -20.74 4.65 14.84
C VAL A 165 -20.58 4.44 13.32
N ALA A 166 -20.86 5.46 12.51
CA ALA A 166 -20.68 5.36 11.07
C ALA A 166 -19.21 5.15 10.69
N ILE A 167 -18.28 5.87 11.36
CA ILE A 167 -16.84 5.71 11.11
C ILE A 167 -16.32 4.34 11.58
N VAL A 168 -16.82 3.83 12.71
CA VAL A 168 -16.51 2.47 13.17
C VAL A 168 -16.99 1.44 12.15
N ASN A 169 -18.21 1.59 11.63
CA ASN A 169 -18.74 0.71 10.59
C ASN A 169 -17.89 0.78 9.31
N ASP A 170 -17.48 1.98 8.88
CA ASP A 170 -16.61 2.16 7.71
C ASP A 170 -15.26 1.44 7.89
N MET A 171 -14.69 1.48 9.09
CA MET A 171 -13.45 0.78 9.45
C MET A 171 -13.61 -0.74 9.46
N GLU A 172 -14.63 -1.27 10.15
CA GLU A 172 -14.91 -2.71 10.18
C GLU A 172 -15.24 -3.25 8.79
N ASP A 173 -15.98 -2.47 8.00
CA ASP A 173 -16.32 -2.82 6.64
C ASP A 173 -15.07 -2.92 5.77
N ALA A 174 -14.21 -1.90 5.79
CA ALA A 174 -12.92 -1.88 5.11
C ALA A 174 -11.98 -3.02 5.53
N GLY A 175 -12.01 -3.43 6.80
CA GLY A 175 -11.19 -4.53 7.31
C GLY A 175 -11.48 -5.87 6.66
N SER A 176 -12.68 -6.06 6.11
CA SER A 176 -13.08 -7.34 5.48
C SER A 176 -12.86 -7.38 3.96
N VAL A 177 -12.26 -6.35 3.37
CA VAL A 177 -12.16 -6.19 1.92
C VAL A 177 -10.93 -6.88 1.37
N ASP A 178 -11.13 -7.60 0.26
CA ASP A 178 -10.08 -8.04 -0.63
C ASP A 178 -9.62 -6.89 -1.54
N LEU A 179 -8.37 -6.46 -1.39
CA LEU A 179 -7.85 -5.34 -2.18
C LEU A 179 -7.68 -5.70 -3.65
N ASP A 180 -7.24 -6.93 -3.95
CA ASP A 180 -7.09 -7.43 -5.31
C ASP A 180 -8.44 -7.40 -6.02
N GLY A 181 -9.47 -7.94 -5.38
CA GLY A 181 -10.85 -7.91 -5.85
C GLY A 181 -11.32 -6.47 -6.11
N SER A 182 -11.38 -5.67 -5.05
CA SER A 182 -11.98 -4.33 -5.11
C SER A 182 -11.28 -3.37 -6.07
N LYS A 183 -9.97 -3.54 -6.32
CA LYS A 183 -9.18 -2.59 -7.11
C LYS A 183 -8.71 -3.10 -8.47
N LEU A 184 -8.59 -4.41 -8.68
CA LEU A 184 -8.11 -4.97 -9.95
C LEU A 184 -9.23 -5.51 -10.83
N VAL A 185 -10.34 -5.99 -10.26
CA VAL A 185 -11.44 -6.52 -11.07
C VAL A 185 -12.02 -5.47 -12.02
N PRO A 186 -12.34 -4.22 -11.60
CA PRO A 186 -12.87 -3.22 -12.52
C PRO A 186 -11.96 -2.88 -13.71
N PRO A 187 -10.65 -2.53 -13.54
CA PRO A 187 -9.78 -2.26 -14.68
C PRO A 187 -9.52 -3.50 -15.53
N MET A 188 -9.47 -4.70 -14.94
CA MET A 188 -9.34 -5.97 -15.68
C MET A 188 -10.55 -6.19 -16.60
N LEU A 189 -11.78 -6.03 -16.08
CA LEU A 189 -13.01 -6.15 -16.87
C LEU A 189 -13.04 -5.14 -18.02
N ALA A 190 -12.56 -3.91 -17.80
CA ALA A 190 -12.48 -2.89 -18.85
C ALA A 190 -11.54 -3.29 -20.00
N VAL A 191 -10.39 -3.92 -19.70
CA VAL A 191 -9.46 -4.44 -20.72
C VAL A 191 -10.06 -5.63 -21.48
N LEU A 192 -10.63 -6.59 -20.73
CA LEU A 192 -11.21 -7.82 -21.29
C LEU A 192 -12.40 -7.53 -22.20
N GLY A 193 -13.25 -6.58 -21.83
CA GLY A 193 -14.50 -6.27 -22.54
C GLY A 193 -15.50 -7.43 -22.49
N PRO A 194 -16.60 -7.37 -23.27
CA PRO A 194 -17.72 -8.31 -23.16
C PRO A 194 -17.51 -9.67 -23.86
N GLY A 195 -16.44 -9.82 -24.66
CA GLY A 195 -16.17 -11.06 -25.42
C GLY A 195 -15.39 -12.09 -24.59
N GLY A 196 -15.42 -13.35 -25.01
CA GLY A 196 -14.73 -14.45 -24.32
C GLY A 196 -15.54 -15.74 -24.38
N LYS A 197 -14.96 -16.82 -23.90
CA LYS A 197 -15.63 -18.12 -23.83
C LYS A 197 -16.77 -18.11 -22.79
N PRO A 198 -17.78 -19.00 -22.90
CA PRO A 198 -18.86 -19.08 -21.91
C PRO A 198 -18.37 -19.25 -20.46
N GLU A 199 -17.32 -20.03 -20.25
CA GLU A 199 -16.68 -20.28 -18.96
C GLU A 199 -16.00 -19.03 -18.37
N GLU A 200 -15.22 -18.30 -19.18
CA GLU A 200 -14.64 -17.01 -18.80
C GLU A 200 -15.73 -16.03 -18.38
N ARG A 201 -16.81 -15.93 -19.16
CA ARG A 201 -17.94 -15.03 -18.84
C ARG A 201 -18.65 -15.41 -17.53
N ARG A 202 -18.75 -16.70 -17.18
CA ARG A 202 -19.32 -17.12 -15.89
C ARG A 202 -18.43 -16.68 -14.72
N VAL A 203 -17.13 -16.92 -14.81
CA VAL A 203 -16.15 -16.52 -13.78
C VAL A 203 -16.11 -15.00 -13.61
N LEU A 204 -16.03 -14.27 -14.72
CA LEU A 204 -16.06 -12.80 -14.70
C LEU A 204 -17.38 -12.25 -14.16
N GLY A 205 -18.50 -12.95 -14.40
CA GLY A 205 -19.79 -12.62 -13.80
C GLY A 205 -19.81 -12.74 -12.28
N VAL A 206 -19.15 -13.77 -11.73
CA VAL A 206 -18.98 -13.93 -10.27
C VAL A 206 -18.15 -12.78 -9.70
N LEU A 207 -17.00 -12.47 -10.30
CA LEU A 207 -16.14 -11.36 -9.86
C LEU A 207 -16.85 -10.01 -9.97
N ALA A 208 -17.53 -9.74 -11.09
CA ALA A 208 -18.29 -8.51 -11.29
C ALA A 208 -19.41 -8.36 -10.24
N GLY A 209 -20.11 -9.45 -9.89
CA GLY A 209 -21.12 -9.46 -8.84
C GLY A 209 -20.55 -9.28 -7.43
N TRP A 210 -19.29 -9.68 -7.22
CA TRP A 210 -18.60 -9.55 -5.94
C TRP A 210 -18.13 -8.12 -5.65
N VAL A 211 -17.68 -7.39 -6.69
CA VAL A 211 -17.05 -6.07 -6.56
C VAL A 211 -18.00 -4.90 -6.84
N GLN A 212 -19.31 -5.11 -6.71
CA GLN A 212 -20.31 -4.13 -7.15
C GLN A 212 -20.01 -2.72 -6.58
N PRO A 213 -20.05 -1.65 -7.39
CA PRO A 213 -19.57 -0.35 -6.94
C PRO A 213 -20.40 0.26 -5.79
N ASP A 214 -21.70 -0.03 -5.75
CA ASP A 214 -22.65 0.61 -4.83
C ASP A 214 -22.57 0.07 -3.40
N ASP A 215 -22.14 -1.18 -3.22
CA ASP A 215 -21.91 -1.78 -1.90
C ASP A 215 -20.43 -1.70 -1.49
N LEU A 216 -19.56 -1.24 -2.41
CA LEU A 216 -18.12 -1.26 -2.24
C LEU A 216 -17.66 -2.64 -1.76
N GLY A 217 -18.08 -3.71 -2.44
CA GLY A 217 -17.96 -5.09 -1.98
C GLY A 217 -16.53 -5.66 -1.94
N ALA A 218 -16.34 -6.82 -2.59
CA ALA A 218 -15.11 -7.62 -2.52
C ALA A 218 -14.81 -8.20 -1.13
N HIS A 219 -15.83 -8.58 -0.37
CA HIS A 219 -15.64 -9.02 1.01
C HIS A 219 -15.17 -10.47 1.18
N ARG A 220 -14.31 -10.69 2.18
CA ARG A 220 -14.00 -11.96 2.84
C ARG A 220 -14.75 -12.05 4.17
N ARG A 221 -16.08 -12.14 4.10
CA ARG A 221 -16.96 -12.22 5.28
C ARG A 221 -17.50 -13.62 5.46
N GLU A 222 -17.68 -14.02 6.70
CA GLU A 222 -18.42 -15.23 7.03
C GLU A 222 -19.84 -15.19 6.47
N SER A 223 -20.35 -16.37 6.12
CA SER A 223 -21.74 -16.54 5.69
C SER A 223 -22.67 -16.48 6.90
N ALA A 224 -23.80 -15.78 6.75
CA ALA A 224 -24.84 -15.79 7.76
C ALA A 224 -25.37 -17.22 7.97
N GLY A 225 -25.16 -17.76 9.18
CA GLY A 225 -25.60 -19.11 9.54
C GLY A 225 -24.59 -20.23 9.23
N ASP A 226 -23.42 -19.91 8.64
CA ASP A 226 -22.30 -20.84 8.56
C ASP A 226 -20.97 -20.10 8.78
N PRO A 227 -20.43 -20.08 10.02
CA PRO A 227 -19.15 -19.44 10.32
C PRO A 227 -17.97 -20.14 9.65
N ASN A 228 -18.16 -21.35 9.09
CA ASN A 228 -17.10 -22.08 8.40
C ASN A 228 -16.91 -21.64 6.95
N SER A 229 -17.78 -20.79 6.40
CA SER A 229 -17.74 -20.43 4.99
C SER A 229 -17.65 -18.94 4.80
N TYR A 230 -16.94 -18.49 3.76
CA TYR A 230 -17.13 -17.13 3.26
C TYR A 230 -18.42 -17.01 2.46
N GLN A 231 -19.18 -15.94 2.68
CA GLN A 231 -20.46 -15.64 2.02
C GLN A 231 -20.34 -15.66 0.50
N GLN A 232 -19.27 -15.07 -0.04
CA GLN A 232 -18.95 -15.03 -1.47
C GLN A 232 -17.67 -15.81 -1.74
N GLY A 233 -17.53 -16.99 -1.10
CA GLY A 233 -16.32 -17.80 -1.15
C GLY A 233 -15.87 -18.20 -2.56
N ASN A 234 -16.79 -18.34 -3.51
CA ASN A 234 -16.40 -18.59 -4.90
C ASN A 234 -15.68 -17.41 -5.55
N ALA A 235 -16.07 -16.18 -5.27
CA ALA A 235 -15.34 -15.02 -5.76
C ALA A 235 -13.94 -14.92 -5.14
N VAL A 236 -13.83 -15.21 -3.83
CA VAL A 236 -12.55 -15.27 -3.11
C VAL A 236 -11.63 -16.35 -3.71
N ALA A 237 -12.14 -17.58 -3.89
CA ALA A 237 -11.38 -18.67 -4.50
C ALA A 237 -10.91 -18.36 -5.92
N ILE A 238 -11.76 -17.66 -6.70
CA ILE A 238 -11.39 -17.19 -8.04
C ILE A 238 -10.28 -16.15 -7.95
N MET A 239 -10.42 -15.13 -7.11
CA MET A 239 -9.44 -14.03 -7.05
C MET A 239 -8.08 -14.50 -6.53
N ASP A 240 -8.06 -15.36 -5.51
CA ASP A 240 -6.83 -15.96 -4.96
C ASP A 240 -6.04 -16.75 -6.00
N ALA A 241 -6.74 -17.47 -6.88
CA ALA A 241 -6.10 -18.20 -7.98
C ALA A 241 -5.77 -17.30 -9.17
N LEU A 242 -6.61 -16.30 -9.47
CA LEU A 242 -6.47 -15.43 -10.64
C LEU A 242 -5.35 -14.41 -10.49
N TYR A 243 -5.23 -13.78 -9.33
CA TYR A 243 -4.24 -12.73 -9.07
C TYR A 243 -2.80 -13.11 -9.48
N PRO A 244 -2.22 -14.24 -9.02
CA PRO A 244 -0.87 -14.63 -9.45
C PRO A 244 -0.80 -14.89 -10.96
N ASN A 245 -1.83 -15.51 -11.56
CA ASN A 245 -1.89 -15.77 -12.99
C ASN A 245 -1.94 -14.45 -13.81
N LEU A 246 -2.60 -13.40 -13.31
CA LEU A 246 -2.60 -12.07 -13.93
C LEU A 246 -1.22 -11.43 -13.92
N VAL A 247 -0.52 -11.50 -12.77
CA VAL A 247 0.84 -10.95 -12.67
C VAL A 247 1.76 -11.67 -13.66
N HIS A 248 1.72 -13.00 -13.71
CA HIS A 248 2.51 -13.77 -14.67
C HIS A 248 2.17 -13.44 -16.12
N ALA A 249 0.88 -13.36 -16.48
CA ALA A 249 0.46 -12.99 -17.84
C ALA A 249 0.94 -11.60 -18.27
N ILE A 250 1.07 -10.66 -17.34
CA ILE A 250 1.54 -9.29 -17.62
C ILE A 250 3.07 -9.22 -17.68
N PHE A 251 3.78 -9.91 -16.78
CA PHE A 251 5.20 -9.64 -16.52
C PHE A 251 6.17 -10.76 -16.92
N ASP A 252 5.72 -11.98 -17.19
CA ASP A 252 6.58 -13.07 -17.68
C ASP A 252 7.39 -12.70 -18.93
N PRO A 253 6.86 -11.95 -19.93
CA PRO A 253 7.66 -11.52 -21.07
C PRO A 253 8.92 -10.72 -20.72
N TRP A 254 9.00 -10.18 -19.51
CA TRP A 254 10.12 -9.37 -18.99
C TRP A 254 10.92 -10.06 -17.89
N LEU A 255 10.24 -10.84 -17.04
CA LEU A 255 10.86 -11.50 -15.89
C LEU A 255 11.32 -12.93 -16.20
N GLY A 256 10.96 -13.43 -17.39
CA GLY A 256 11.20 -14.81 -17.82
C GLY A 256 10.05 -15.73 -17.41
N ASP A 257 10.08 -16.96 -17.93
CA ASP A 257 9.13 -18.01 -17.55
C ASP A 257 9.27 -18.32 -16.06
N HIS A 258 8.21 -18.08 -15.30
CA HIS A 258 8.16 -18.28 -13.85
C HIS A 258 8.38 -19.75 -13.42
N ASN A 259 8.21 -20.71 -14.35
CA ASN A 259 8.47 -22.13 -14.12
C ASN A 259 9.90 -22.55 -14.51
N ALA A 260 10.62 -21.72 -15.27
CA ALA A 260 11.95 -22.05 -15.74
C ALA A 260 13.04 -21.73 -14.68
N PRO A 261 14.10 -22.55 -14.57
CA PRO A 261 15.22 -22.22 -13.71
C PRO A 261 15.93 -20.94 -14.20
N GLY A 262 16.33 -20.08 -13.27
CA GLY A 262 17.09 -18.87 -13.58
C GLY A 262 16.26 -17.66 -14.01
N ASN A 263 14.92 -17.73 -13.93
CA ASN A 263 14.06 -16.56 -14.09
C ASN A 263 14.31 -15.50 -13.00
N LEU A 264 13.81 -14.29 -13.22
CA LEU A 264 14.06 -13.16 -12.32
C LEU A 264 13.14 -13.14 -11.09
N TYR A 265 12.06 -13.95 -11.07
CA TYR A 265 11.05 -13.89 -10.02
C TYR A 265 11.59 -14.16 -8.61
N PRO A 266 12.42 -15.18 -8.32
CA PRO A 266 12.98 -15.35 -6.99
C PRO A 266 13.76 -14.12 -6.48
N LYS A 267 14.45 -13.40 -7.38
CA LYS A 267 15.21 -12.19 -7.01
C LYS A 267 14.29 -11.01 -6.78
N VAL A 268 13.30 -10.84 -7.65
CA VAL A 268 12.31 -9.76 -7.57
C VAL A 268 11.40 -9.95 -6.35
N PHE A 269 10.91 -11.17 -6.12
CA PHE A 269 10.02 -11.49 -5.00
C PHE A 269 10.72 -11.61 -3.65
N ALA A 270 12.05 -11.77 -3.63
CA ALA A 270 12.83 -11.56 -2.41
C ALA A 270 12.81 -10.10 -1.95
N LEU A 271 12.62 -9.14 -2.86
CA LEU A 271 12.50 -7.71 -2.55
C LEU A 271 11.05 -7.30 -2.29
N LYS A 272 10.12 -7.76 -3.14
CA LYS A 272 8.69 -7.48 -3.02
C LYS A 272 7.90 -8.73 -3.35
N LYS A 273 7.38 -9.40 -2.32
CA LYS A 273 6.56 -10.61 -2.47
C LYS A 273 5.42 -10.36 -3.46
N LEU A 274 5.04 -11.39 -4.21
CA LEU A 274 3.96 -11.32 -5.18
C LEU A 274 2.64 -10.83 -4.57
N SER A 275 2.32 -11.31 -3.37
CA SER A 275 1.12 -10.99 -2.62
C SER A 275 1.47 -10.80 -1.14
N ASP A 276 0.70 -9.94 -0.47
CA ASP A 276 0.58 -9.85 0.99
C ASP A 276 -0.84 -10.28 1.40
N ALA A 277 -1.24 -11.49 1.00
CA ALA A 277 -2.57 -12.02 1.23
C ALA A 277 -2.91 -12.12 2.74
N PRO A 278 -4.21 -12.19 3.09
CA PRO A 278 -4.67 -12.59 4.42
C PRO A 278 -3.93 -13.81 4.94
N GLY A 279 -3.65 -13.84 6.25
CA GLY A 279 -2.81 -14.87 6.84
C GLY A 279 -2.79 -14.81 8.36
N PRO A 280 -1.76 -15.41 9.01
CA PRO A 280 -1.73 -15.59 10.46
C PRO A 280 -1.65 -14.31 11.30
N VAL A 281 -1.51 -13.16 10.64
CA VAL A 281 -1.43 -11.83 11.26
C VAL A 281 -2.60 -10.97 10.78
N GLY A 282 -2.97 -9.96 11.57
CA GLY A 282 -4.11 -9.10 11.21
C GLY A 282 -3.89 -8.28 9.94
N SER A 283 -2.69 -7.75 9.74
CA SER A 283 -2.36 -6.91 8.58
C SER A 283 -2.28 -7.73 7.29
N ALA A 284 -2.91 -7.25 6.23
CA ALA A 284 -2.73 -7.74 4.86
C ALA A 284 -2.77 -6.59 3.85
N TYR A 285 -2.47 -6.92 2.59
CA TYR A 285 -2.42 -6.02 1.44
C TYR A 285 -1.54 -4.79 1.69
N ASP A 286 -0.52 -4.94 2.53
CA ASP A 286 0.48 -3.91 2.74
C ASP A 286 1.46 -3.94 1.56
N GLU A 287 1.27 -3.00 0.64
CA GLU A 287 2.11 -2.84 -0.55
C GLU A 287 3.61 -2.63 -0.19
N SER A 288 3.96 -2.26 1.05
CA SER A 288 5.36 -2.24 1.52
C SER A 288 5.92 -3.62 1.90
N SER A 289 5.04 -4.59 2.21
CA SER A 289 5.39 -5.97 2.62
C SER A 289 5.25 -6.99 1.50
N GLY A 290 4.47 -6.70 0.46
CA GLY A 290 4.18 -7.57 -0.67
C GLY A 290 3.10 -6.97 -1.57
N GLY A 291 2.64 -7.68 -2.59
CA GLY A 291 1.60 -7.17 -3.50
C GLY A 291 2.18 -6.54 -4.77
N TRP A 292 1.42 -6.53 -5.85
CA TRP A 292 1.78 -5.99 -7.17
C TRP A 292 0.57 -5.25 -7.78
N GLU A 293 -0.45 -4.98 -6.98
CA GLU A 293 -1.73 -4.38 -7.36
C GLU A 293 -1.51 -3.07 -8.11
N SER A 294 -0.65 -2.20 -7.57
CA SER A 294 -0.28 -0.94 -8.23
C SER A 294 0.36 -1.13 -9.61
N TYR A 295 1.21 -2.15 -9.78
CA TYR A 295 1.88 -2.43 -11.06
C TYR A 295 0.90 -3.02 -12.08
N VAL A 296 0.06 -3.95 -11.65
CA VAL A 296 -1.01 -4.53 -12.47
C VAL A 296 -1.97 -3.44 -12.93
N ASN A 297 -2.47 -2.61 -12.01
CA ASN A 297 -3.37 -1.51 -12.36
C ASN A 297 -2.72 -0.51 -13.32
N THR A 298 -1.46 -0.14 -13.10
CA THR A 298 -0.72 0.73 -14.02
C THR A 298 -0.63 0.11 -15.42
N ALA A 299 -0.27 -1.18 -15.52
CA ALA A 299 -0.19 -1.88 -16.80
C ALA A 299 -1.54 -1.94 -17.53
N LEU A 300 -2.63 -2.23 -16.82
CA LEU A 300 -3.99 -2.26 -17.36
C LEU A 300 -4.47 -0.88 -17.82
N ARG A 301 -4.24 0.17 -17.02
CA ARG A 301 -4.62 1.54 -17.38
C ARG A 301 -3.83 2.06 -18.58
N GLN A 302 -2.53 1.77 -18.61
CA GLN A 302 -1.63 2.24 -19.67
C GLN A 302 -1.94 1.58 -21.02
N VAL A 303 -2.22 0.27 -21.06
CA VAL A 303 -2.59 -0.42 -22.31
C VAL A 303 -3.98 0.00 -22.82
N SER A 304 -4.87 0.44 -21.92
CA SER A 304 -6.16 1.05 -22.27
C SER A 304 -6.05 2.52 -22.71
N GLY A 305 -4.84 3.10 -22.75
CA GLY A 305 -4.62 4.48 -23.17
C GLY A 305 -5.11 5.53 -22.16
N GLN A 306 -5.31 5.15 -20.90
CA GLN A 306 -5.65 6.13 -19.86
C GLN A 306 -4.43 7.01 -19.56
N PRO A 307 -4.60 8.34 -19.41
CA PRO A 307 -3.51 9.21 -18.97
C PRO A 307 -3.04 8.85 -17.56
N ILE A 308 -1.73 8.71 -17.38
CA ILE A 308 -1.07 8.44 -16.10
C ILE A 308 0.13 9.38 -16.00
N ASN A 309 0.19 10.20 -14.94
CA ASN A 309 1.29 11.15 -14.75
C ASN A 309 2.63 10.43 -14.52
N ASP A 310 2.60 9.34 -13.76
CA ASP A 310 3.75 8.46 -13.50
C ASP A 310 3.61 7.14 -14.25
N ALA A 311 3.44 7.22 -15.58
CA ALA A 311 3.32 6.04 -16.43
C ALA A 311 4.58 5.16 -16.32
N ALA A 312 4.39 3.84 -16.47
CA ALA A 312 5.52 2.93 -16.55
C ALA A 312 6.35 3.23 -17.81
N SER A 313 7.63 2.88 -17.79
CA SER A 313 8.59 3.13 -18.88
C SER A 313 8.15 2.58 -20.25
N GLN A 314 7.22 1.64 -20.25
CA GLN A 314 6.62 1.03 -21.42
C GLN A 314 5.27 0.38 -21.10
N VAL A 315 4.52 0.03 -22.14
CA VAL A 315 3.27 -0.74 -22.00
C VAL A 315 3.62 -2.21 -21.75
N TYR A 316 3.56 -2.67 -20.50
CA TYR A 316 3.94 -4.04 -20.13
C TYR A 316 2.88 -5.09 -20.53
N CYS A 317 1.59 -4.83 -20.34
CA CYS A 317 0.57 -5.84 -20.63
C CYS A 317 0.48 -6.15 -22.13
N GLY A 318 0.60 -7.43 -22.51
CA GLY A 318 0.62 -7.86 -23.91
C GLY A 318 1.90 -7.47 -24.66
N SER A 319 2.96 -7.09 -23.95
CA SER A 319 4.28 -6.87 -24.54
C SER A 319 4.94 -8.19 -24.92
N THR A 320 5.96 -8.10 -25.77
CA THR A 320 6.87 -9.21 -26.07
C THR A 320 8.30 -8.73 -25.91
N ASN A 321 9.27 -9.63 -25.94
CA ASN A 321 10.68 -9.26 -25.86
C ASN A 321 11.04 -8.30 -27.02
N GLY A 322 11.22 -7.02 -26.69
CA GLY A 322 11.54 -5.95 -27.62
C GLY A 322 10.35 -5.22 -28.26
N SER A 323 9.10 -5.45 -27.84
CA SER A 323 7.95 -4.68 -28.36
C SER A 323 6.94 -4.30 -27.27
N PRO A 324 6.49 -3.03 -27.22
CA PRO A 324 5.49 -2.58 -26.26
C PRO A 324 4.15 -3.30 -26.48
N GLY A 325 3.39 -3.44 -25.41
CA GLY A 325 2.09 -4.08 -25.40
C GLY A 325 1.01 -3.38 -26.21
N THR A 326 0.00 -4.15 -26.62
CA THR A 326 -1.22 -3.64 -27.25
C THR A 326 -2.45 -4.16 -26.52
N LEU A 327 -3.57 -3.43 -26.62
CA LEU A 327 -4.82 -3.82 -25.98
C LEU A 327 -5.28 -5.23 -26.38
N SER A 328 -5.11 -5.61 -27.66
CA SER A 328 -5.49 -6.95 -28.12
C SER A 328 -4.64 -8.03 -27.46
N ARG A 329 -3.31 -7.90 -27.48
CA ARG A 329 -2.42 -8.91 -26.89
C ARG A 329 -2.54 -8.97 -25.37
N CYS A 330 -2.78 -7.83 -24.73
CA CYS A 330 -3.08 -7.80 -23.30
C CYS A 330 -4.36 -8.58 -23.02
N ARG A 331 -5.44 -8.32 -23.76
CA ARG A 331 -6.69 -9.07 -23.63
C ARG A 331 -6.50 -10.57 -23.83
N ASP A 332 -5.70 -10.98 -24.81
CA ASP A 332 -5.39 -12.39 -25.03
C ASP A 332 -4.64 -13.01 -23.84
N ALA A 333 -3.61 -12.33 -23.33
CA ALA A 333 -2.85 -12.78 -22.16
C ALA A 333 -3.73 -12.87 -20.89
N LEU A 334 -4.64 -11.92 -20.67
CA LEU A 334 -5.57 -11.96 -19.53
C LEU A 334 -6.60 -13.11 -19.67
N ARG A 335 -6.99 -13.46 -20.90
CA ARG A 335 -7.85 -14.64 -21.14
C ARG A 335 -7.10 -15.94 -20.89
N ASP A 336 -5.85 -16.04 -21.30
CA ASP A 336 -5.01 -17.21 -21.01
C ASP A 336 -4.81 -17.39 -19.48
N ALA A 337 -4.68 -16.29 -18.74
CA ALA A 337 -4.65 -16.31 -17.27
C ALA A 337 -5.98 -16.80 -16.68
N LEU A 338 -7.13 -16.37 -17.21
CA LEU A 338 -8.45 -16.84 -16.80
C LEU A 338 -8.64 -18.33 -17.12
N ASP A 339 -8.25 -18.78 -18.31
CA ASP A 339 -8.31 -20.19 -18.70
C ASP A 339 -7.48 -21.06 -17.75
N THR A 340 -6.26 -20.62 -17.42
CA THR A 340 -5.38 -21.27 -16.45
C THR A 340 -6.03 -21.36 -15.08
N THR A 341 -6.63 -20.26 -14.61
CA THR A 341 -7.34 -20.18 -13.34
C THR A 341 -8.55 -21.13 -13.31
N ILE A 342 -9.36 -21.14 -14.37
CA ILE A 342 -10.53 -22.02 -14.51
C ILE A 342 -10.09 -23.49 -14.49
N ALA A 343 -9.00 -23.83 -15.17
CA ALA A 343 -8.47 -25.19 -15.18
C ALA A 343 -7.98 -25.62 -13.78
N GLN A 344 -7.26 -24.74 -13.07
CA GLN A 344 -6.78 -24.97 -11.70
C GLN A 344 -7.96 -25.22 -10.74
N LEU A 345 -8.97 -24.36 -10.74
CA LEU A 345 -10.14 -24.50 -9.87
C LEU A 345 -11.01 -25.70 -10.27
N THR A 346 -11.18 -25.96 -11.56
CA THR A 346 -11.92 -27.14 -12.03
C THR A 346 -11.26 -28.42 -11.54
N ALA A 347 -9.93 -28.51 -11.60
CA ALA A 347 -9.18 -29.64 -11.09
C ALA A 347 -9.28 -29.74 -9.56
N ALA A 348 -9.17 -28.62 -8.84
CA ALA A 348 -9.22 -28.60 -7.38
C ALA A 348 -10.59 -29.00 -6.81
N TYR A 349 -11.69 -28.53 -7.41
CA TYR A 349 -13.06 -28.79 -6.95
C TYR A 349 -13.74 -29.97 -7.65
N GLY A 350 -13.15 -30.51 -8.72
CA GLY A 350 -13.73 -31.60 -9.51
C GLY A 350 -14.96 -31.21 -10.34
N THR A 351 -15.20 -29.91 -10.54
CA THR A 351 -16.34 -29.37 -11.28
C THR A 351 -15.98 -28.06 -11.97
N SER A 352 -16.51 -27.84 -13.17
CA SER A 352 -16.34 -26.60 -13.94
C SER A 352 -17.41 -25.54 -13.64
N ASP A 353 -18.29 -25.80 -12.65
CA ASP A 353 -19.28 -24.85 -12.17
C ASP A 353 -18.69 -23.94 -11.07
N PRO A 354 -18.49 -22.63 -11.34
CA PRO A 354 -17.94 -21.70 -10.37
C PRO A 354 -18.81 -21.52 -9.12
N ALA A 355 -20.10 -21.86 -9.16
CA ALA A 355 -20.96 -21.81 -7.97
C ALA A 355 -20.55 -22.82 -6.90
N GLN A 356 -19.78 -23.86 -7.26
CA GLN A 356 -19.33 -24.92 -6.36
C GLN A 356 -17.91 -24.71 -5.83
N TRP A 357 -17.20 -23.67 -6.28
CA TRP A 357 -15.83 -23.36 -5.84
C TRP A 357 -15.83 -22.64 -4.48
N THR A 358 -16.34 -23.27 -3.44
CA THR A 358 -16.58 -22.63 -2.12
C THR A 358 -15.28 -22.29 -1.37
N CYS A 359 -15.31 -21.35 -0.43
CA CYS A 359 -14.28 -21.21 0.61
C CYS A 359 -14.85 -21.69 1.93
N ASN A 360 -14.53 -22.92 2.34
CA ASN A 360 -15.04 -23.54 3.57
C ASN A 360 -13.89 -24.09 4.42
N THR A 361 -14.01 -24.06 5.75
CA THR A 361 -12.95 -24.53 6.66
C THR A 361 -12.66 -26.03 6.58
N ASN A 362 -13.55 -26.81 5.96
CA ASN A 362 -13.38 -28.24 5.69
C ASN A 362 -12.83 -28.53 4.29
N ASN A 363 -12.61 -27.51 3.47
CA ASN A 363 -12.03 -27.71 2.14
C ASN A 363 -10.61 -28.29 2.27
N PRO A 364 -10.27 -29.30 1.45
CA PRO A 364 -8.94 -29.92 1.45
C PRO A 364 -7.87 -28.93 0.95
N PRO A 365 -6.58 -29.23 1.18
CA PRO A 365 -5.48 -28.46 0.59
C PRO A 365 -5.63 -28.30 -0.92
N GLY A 366 -5.34 -27.09 -1.42
CA GLY A 366 -5.50 -26.74 -2.84
C GLY A 366 -6.87 -26.14 -3.19
N GLN A 367 -7.85 -26.20 -2.29
CA GLN A 367 -9.07 -25.40 -2.35
C GLN A 367 -8.98 -24.23 -1.38
N CYS A 368 -9.81 -23.21 -1.59
CA CYS A 368 -9.87 -22.05 -0.71
C CYS A 368 -10.34 -22.48 0.68
N ASN A 369 -9.63 -22.04 1.72
CA ASN A 369 -9.95 -22.40 3.10
C ASN A 369 -9.74 -21.19 4.03
N PRO A 370 -10.82 -20.65 4.65
CA PRO A 370 -10.73 -19.50 5.55
C PRO A 370 -9.76 -19.69 6.72
N LYS A 371 -9.46 -20.93 7.14
CA LYS A 371 -8.47 -21.19 8.21
C LYS A 371 -7.07 -20.69 7.86
N ASN A 372 -6.74 -20.58 6.58
CA ASN A 372 -5.44 -20.06 6.15
C ASN A 372 -5.32 -18.55 6.40
N ASP A 373 -6.46 -17.86 6.48
CA ASP A 373 -6.53 -16.41 6.67
C ASP A 373 -6.63 -16.04 8.17
N TYR A 374 -6.91 -17.02 9.05
CA TYR A 374 -7.17 -16.76 10.46
C TYR A 374 -6.01 -16.08 11.16
N ILE A 375 -6.33 -15.12 12.02
CA ILE A 375 -5.35 -14.45 12.86
C ILE A 375 -5.00 -15.36 14.03
N HIS A 376 -3.72 -15.63 14.20
CA HIS A 376 -3.19 -16.46 15.27
C HIS A 376 -2.55 -15.59 16.36
N PHE A 377 -3.03 -15.74 17.59
CA PHE A 377 -2.48 -15.02 18.72
C PHE A 377 -1.26 -15.72 19.29
N GLN A 378 -0.19 -14.96 19.53
CA GLN A 378 0.96 -15.48 20.28
C GLN A 378 0.52 -15.72 21.74
N ALA A 379 0.86 -16.91 22.26
CA ALA A 379 0.63 -17.22 23.67
C ALA A 379 1.47 -16.29 24.56
N VAL A 380 0.84 -15.69 25.56
CA VAL A 380 1.52 -14.89 26.58
C VAL A 380 1.39 -15.61 27.91
N GLY A 381 2.50 -16.14 28.42
CA GLY A 381 2.50 -16.98 29.61
C GLY A 381 1.85 -18.35 29.37
N ALA A 382 0.93 -18.76 30.25
CA ALA A 382 0.26 -20.06 30.18
C ALA A 382 -1.11 -20.02 29.47
N GLN A 383 -1.50 -18.89 28.88
CA GLN A 383 -2.79 -18.73 28.20
C GLN A 383 -2.59 -18.48 26.70
N SER A 384 -3.40 -19.17 25.90
CA SER A 384 -3.55 -18.95 24.47
C SER A 384 -4.99 -18.59 24.16
N THR A 385 -5.19 -17.71 23.19
CA THR A 385 -6.51 -17.41 22.63
C THR A 385 -6.67 -18.21 21.34
N ASP A 386 -7.88 -18.73 21.11
CA ASP A 386 -8.20 -19.41 19.85
C ASP A 386 -7.99 -18.46 18.66
N PRO A 387 -7.59 -18.98 17.48
CA PRO A 387 -7.52 -18.17 16.28
C PRO A 387 -8.88 -17.52 15.98
N MET A 388 -8.85 -16.31 15.44
CA MET A 388 -10.06 -15.62 15.00
C MET A 388 -10.09 -15.50 13.48
N HIS A 389 -11.29 -15.32 12.94
CA HIS A 389 -11.48 -15.03 11.53
C HIS A 389 -10.70 -13.79 11.12
N TRP A 390 -10.29 -13.79 9.85
CA TRP A 390 -9.50 -12.71 9.31
C TRP A 390 -10.28 -11.40 9.27
N ILE A 391 -9.60 -10.33 9.65
CA ILE A 391 -9.99 -8.96 9.40
C ILE A 391 -8.72 -8.12 9.38
N ASN A 392 -8.56 -7.28 8.35
CA ASN A 392 -7.46 -6.35 8.20
C ASN A 392 -7.62 -5.19 9.19
N ARG A 393 -7.27 -5.42 10.45
CA ARG A 393 -7.53 -4.49 11.55
C ARG A 393 -6.27 -4.18 12.36
N PRO A 394 -6.25 -3.03 13.05
CA PRO A 394 -5.22 -2.77 14.05
C PRO A 394 -5.41 -3.63 15.30
N THR A 395 -4.32 -3.79 16.05
CA THR A 395 -4.30 -4.49 17.35
C THR A 395 -5.24 -3.86 18.38
N PHE A 396 -5.36 -2.53 18.38
CA PHE A 396 -6.31 -1.79 19.21
C PHE A 396 -7.05 -0.75 18.36
N GLN A 397 -8.25 -0.39 18.78
CA GLN A 397 -9.06 0.65 18.16
C GLN A 397 -9.49 1.64 19.25
N GLN A 398 -9.51 2.93 18.92
CA GLN A 398 -10.04 3.98 19.78
C GLN A 398 -10.99 4.85 18.98
N VAL A 399 -12.10 5.21 19.61
CA VAL A 399 -13.10 6.11 19.05
C VAL A 399 -13.27 7.23 20.05
N VAL A 400 -13.02 8.45 19.60
CA VAL A 400 -13.10 9.67 20.42
C VAL A 400 -13.96 10.65 19.65
N GLN A 401 -14.83 11.38 20.38
CA GLN A 401 -15.68 12.43 19.84
C GLN A 401 -15.65 13.64 20.76
#